data_AF-A0A5R8ZUM3-F1
#
_entry.id   AF-A0A5R8ZUM3-F1
#
_cell.length_a   1.000
_cell.length_b   1.000
_cell.length_c   1.000
_cell.angle_alpha   90.00
_cell.angle_beta   90.00
_cell.angle_gamma   90.00
#
_symmetry.space_group_name_H-M   'P 1'
#
loop_
_entity.id
_entity.type
_entity.pdbx_description
1 polymer ?
#
loop_
_entity_poly.entity_id
_entity_poly.type
_entity_poly.pdbx_seq_one_letter_code
_entity_poly.pdbx_strand_id
1 'polypeptide(L)'
;MQVKPLIAALLIGTAALAGCQQEHTPDAAQQPAVSPLANTPPAAGNDAVRLNLPALPIIRNAVFSLTPTFNGQRDPQIMSQVCGLARGELTQGQVNTFLGQRSIDPAKLPKTGNPLSLLVNGDKTSQTIACAAYLATSVMLAPDANEYMKSVAITEKAPAGKAKPGAKPEAKPSTVQQLDTKALSLVLPVKLAVARANADIFALIASQLQREPGLTLGEYRNQAMQLFTRLAPVYLQRVKAQMPNGVRFDVVRLGGGALVFRGSDGSFFDFDGTNLRLMQSDVLWFGEGRLMGQEYPLSVAYFDASVQPLLVPAKH
;
A
#
# COMPACT_ATOMS: atom_id res chain seq x y z
N MET A 1 -34.65 -2.96 -16.82
CA MET A 1 -33.79 -2.54 -17.96
C MET A 1 -32.44 -3.21 -17.80
N GLN A 2 -32.08 -4.12 -18.72
CA GLN A 2 -30.82 -4.86 -18.70
C GLN A 2 -29.71 -3.98 -19.30
N VAL A 3 -28.62 -3.78 -18.56
CA VAL A 3 -27.44 -3.05 -19.03
C VAL A 3 -26.33 -4.06 -19.31
N LYS A 4 -25.96 -4.22 -20.59
CA LYS A 4 -24.79 -5.01 -21.03
C LYS A 4 -23.50 -4.20 -20.78
N PRO A 5 -22.40 -4.83 -20.34
CA PRO A 5 -21.10 -4.17 -20.30
C PRO A 5 -20.43 -4.22 -21.67
N LEU A 6 -20.00 -3.06 -22.16
CA LEU A 6 -19.12 -2.92 -23.32
C LEU A 6 -17.67 -3.22 -22.87
N ILE A 7 -17.12 -4.30 -23.40
CA ILE A 7 -15.70 -4.63 -23.35
C ILE A 7 -15.04 -3.90 -24.52
N ALA A 8 -14.11 -3.00 -24.24
CA ALA A 8 -13.22 -2.43 -25.24
C ALA A 8 -11.78 -2.86 -24.91
N ALA A 9 -11.25 -3.74 -25.75
CA ALA A 9 -9.84 -4.08 -25.84
C ALA A 9 -9.25 -3.38 -27.07
N LEU A 10 -8.11 -2.70 -26.93
CA LEU A 10 -7.15 -2.37 -28.00
C LEU A 10 -5.87 -1.87 -27.30
N LEU A 11 -4.76 -2.62 -27.33
CA LEU A 11 -3.77 -2.78 -28.40
C LEU A 11 -2.64 -1.72 -28.35
N ILE A 12 -1.51 -2.20 -27.83
CA ILE A 12 -0.12 -2.09 -28.33
C ILE A 12 0.20 -0.87 -29.21
N GLY A 13 1.14 -0.05 -28.73
CA GLY A 13 1.92 0.88 -29.53
C GLY A 13 3.36 0.93 -29.01
N THR A 14 4.24 0.15 -29.64
CA THR A 14 5.70 0.23 -29.53
C THR A 14 6.25 1.26 -30.51
N ALA A 15 7.02 2.23 -30.04
CA ALA A 15 8.00 3.01 -30.81
C ALA A 15 8.92 3.69 -29.78
N ALA A 16 10.19 3.31 -29.67
CA ALA A 16 11.33 3.62 -30.54
C ALA A 16 12.21 4.69 -29.88
N LEU A 17 13.46 4.30 -29.65
CA LEU A 17 14.57 5.05 -29.09
C LEU A 17 15.03 6.15 -30.07
N ALA A 18 15.27 7.34 -29.52
CA ALA A 18 16.24 8.33 -29.99
C ALA A 18 16.61 9.16 -28.75
N GLY A 19 17.85 9.26 -28.27
CA GLY A 19 19.12 9.24 -28.99
C GLY A 19 19.53 10.66 -29.36
N CYS A 20 19.73 11.54 -28.38
CA CYS A 20 20.43 12.82 -28.58
C CYS A 20 21.58 12.90 -27.58
N GLN A 21 22.76 12.64 -28.13
CA GLN A 21 24.09 12.75 -27.57
C GLN A 21 24.52 14.20 -27.76
N GLN A 22 24.87 14.89 -26.68
CA GLN A 22 25.40 16.25 -26.75
C GLN A 22 26.77 16.27 -26.09
N GLU A 23 27.78 16.33 -26.95
CA GLU A 23 29.18 16.58 -26.62
C GLU A 23 29.33 18.02 -26.10
N HIS A 24 29.90 18.18 -24.91
CA HIS A 24 30.57 19.41 -24.54
C HIS A 24 31.95 19.10 -23.96
N THR A 25 32.91 19.78 -24.57
CA THR A 25 34.36 19.76 -24.40
C THR A 25 34.80 20.23 -23.00
N PRO A 26 36.01 19.85 -22.56
CA PRO A 26 36.50 20.10 -21.21
C PRO A 26 37.22 21.44 -21.14
N ASP A 27 36.93 22.24 -20.12
CA ASP A 27 37.74 23.41 -19.77
C ASP A 27 38.56 23.18 -18.51
N ALA A 28 39.70 23.87 -18.52
CA ALA A 28 40.91 23.60 -17.77
C ALA A 28 40.81 23.83 -16.25
N ALA A 29 41.58 22.99 -15.58
CA ALA A 29 42.26 23.18 -14.31
C ALA A 29 42.46 24.63 -13.84
N GLN A 30 42.07 24.89 -12.59
CA GLN A 30 42.68 25.92 -11.74
C GLN A 30 42.43 25.65 -10.25
N GLN A 31 43.45 25.17 -9.56
CA GLN A 31 43.72 25.32 -8.12
C GLN A 31 45.26 25.23 -7.93
N PRO A 32 45.87 25.75 -6.84
CA PRO A 32 45.26 26.32 -5.64
C PRO A 32 45.86 27.70 -5.22
N ALA A 33 45.05 28.51 -4.54
CA ALA A 33 45.55 29.61 -3.72
C ALA A 33 45.55 29.19 -2.25
N VAL A 34 46.75 29.24 -1.66
CA VAL A 34 47.06 28.87 -0.28
C VAL A 34 46.83 30.10 0.61
N SER A 35 46.10 29.96 1.71
CA SER A 35 46.07 30.89 2.84
C SER A 35 45.46 30.22 4.08
N PRO A 36 45.78 30.72 5.29
CA PRO A 36 46.41 29.89 6.33
C PRO A 36 45.46 29.25 7.33
N LEU A 37 46.01 28.23 8.01
CA LEU A 37 45.52 27.57 9.22
C LEU A 37 44.89 28.56 10.21
N ALA A 38 43.55 28.57 10.25
CA ALA A 38 42.81 28.91 11.45
C ALA A 38 42.47 27.60 12.15
N ASN A 39 43.08 27.41 13.32
CA ASN A 39 42.80 26.33 14.27
C ASN A 39 41.30 26.30 14.58
N THR A 40 40.58 25.45 13.85
CA THR A 40 39.25 25.03 14.25
C THR A 40 39.48 23.86 15.21
N PRO A 41 39.05 23.95 16.48
CA PRO A 41 39.06 22.78 17.36
C PRO A 41 38.30 21.66 16.64
N PRO A 42 38.75 20.39 16.71
CA PRO A 42 37.92 19.30 16.22
C PRO A 42 36.58 19.40 16.96
N ALA A 43 35.50 19.55 16.21
CA ALA A 43 34.16 19.41 16.76
C ALA A 43 34.15 18.04 17.46
N ALA A 44 34.09 18.08 18.79
CA ALA A 44 33.99 16.89 19.62
C ALA A 44 32.87 16.01 19.05
N GLY A 45 33.20 14.75 18.77
CA GLY A 45 32.26 13.79 18.22
C GLY A 45 31.01 13.76 19.08
N ASN A 46 29.91 14.25 18.54
CA ASN A 46 28.58 13.94 19.05
C ASN A 46 28.31 12.49 18.65
N ASP A 47 28.88 11.54 19.40
CA ASP A 47 28.56 10.12 19.29
C ASP A 47 27.17 9.87 19.88
N ALA A 48 26.14 10.50 19.31
CA ALA A 48 24.76 10.24 19.65
C ALA A 48 24.53 8.72 19.63
N VAL A 49 23.90 8.18 20.69
CA VAL A 49 23.65 6.75 20.80
C VAL A 49 22.79 6.31 19.62
N ARG A 50 23.36 5.51 18.73
CA ARG A 50 22.70 5.03 17.52
C ARG A 50 22.14 3.64 17.72
N LEU A 51 20.90 3.43 17.27
CA LEU A 51 20.28 2.11 17.22
C LEU A 51 20.04 1.71 15.78
N ASN A 52 20.24 0.43 15.47
CA ASN A 52 19.85 -0.14 14.19
C ASN A 52 18.40 -0.59 14.25
N LEU A 53 17.51 0.14 13.58
CA LEU A 53 16.08 -0.17 13.54
C LEU A 53 15.68 -0.65 12.14
N PRO A 54 14.74 -1.61 12.00
CA PRO A 54 14.27 -2.02 10.69
C PRO A 54 13.52 -0.88 10.00
N ALA A 55 13.80 -0.64 8.72
CA ALA A 55 13.15 0.42 7.94
C ALA A 55 11.64 0.22 7.74
N LEU A 56 11.18 -1.04 7.65
CA LEU A 56 9.79 -1.37 7.31
C LEU A 56 8.73 -0.66 8.18
N PRO A 57 8.76 -0.72 9.53
CA PRO A 57 7.77 -0.01 10.35
C PRO A 57 7.79 1.51 10.14
N ILE A 58 8.96 2.10 9.88
CA ILE A 58 9.10 3.55 9.66
C ILE A 58 8.43 3.94 8.34
N ILE A 59 8.69 3.18 7.27
CA ILE A 59 8.10 3.40 5.96
C ILE A 59 6.58 3.16 6.00
N ARG A 60 6.11 2.08 6.64
CA ARG A 60 4.68 1.82 6.81
C ARG A 60 3.98 3.02 7.46
N ASN A 61 4.50 3.50 8.58
CA ASN A 61 3.91 4.64 9.30
C ASN A 61 3.90 5.92 8.46
N ALA A 62 4.97 6.18 7.69
CA ALA A 62 5.02 7.30 6.76
C ALA A 62 3.92 7.20 5.69
N VAL A 63 3.77 6.03 5.05
CA VAL A 63 2.75 5.82 4.00
C VAL A 63 1.32 5.84 4.57
N PHE A 64 1.10 5.32 5.79
CA PHE A 64 -0.18 5.44 6.48
C PHE A 64 -0.59 6.90 6.70
N SER A 65 0.37 7.77 7.05
CA SER A 65 0.09 9.19 7.27
C SER A 65 -0.31 9.96 5.99
N LEU A 66 0.00 9.41 4.81
CA LEU A 66 -0.40 9.96 3.51
C LEU A 66 -1.80 9.53 3.08
N THR A 67 -2.43 8.58 3.76
CA THR A 67 -3.74 8.10 3.35
C THR A 67 -4.84 9.07 3.81
N PRO A 68 -5.65 9.62 2.89
CA PRO A 68 -6.72 10.52 3.28
C PRO A 68 -7.75 9.85 4.19
N THR A 69 -8.26 10.63 5.13
CA THR A 69 -9.43 10.27 5.92
C THR A 69 -10.54 11.30 5.70
N PHE A 70 -11.78 10.85 5.78
CA PHE A 70 -12.99 11.63 5.60
C PHE A 70 -13.76 11.51 6.91
N ASN A 71 -13.84 12.61 7.67
CA ASN A 71 -14.37 12.62 9.04
C ASN A 71 -13.64 11.65 9.98
N GLY A 72 -12.31 11.55 9.85
CA GLY A 72 -11.47 10.69 10.67
C GLY A 72 -11.50 9.20 10.30
N GLN A 73 -12.28 8.80 9.30
CA GLN A 73 -12.39 7.42 8.84
C GLN A 73 -11.97 7.25 7.38
N ARG A 74 -11.59 6.03 7.00
CA ARG A 74 -11.38 5.69 5.59
C ARG A 74 -12.74 5.44 4.94
N ASP A 75 -12.99 6.03 3.78
CA ASP A 75 -14.18 5.74 2.97
C ASP A 75 -13.73 5.11 1.64
N PRO A 76 -13.92 3.79 1.46
CA PRO A 76 -13.57 3.10 0.22
C PRO A 76 -14.32 3.62 -1.00
N GLN A 77 -15.58 4.05 -0.83
CA GLN A 77 -16.37 4.59 -1.94
C GLN A 77 -15.81 5.92 -2.40
N ILE A 78 -15.43 6.83 -1.49
CA ILE A 78 -14.76 8.09 -1.87
C ILE A 78 -13.40 7.80 -2.49
N MET A 79 -12.59 6.92 -1.90
CA MET A 79 -11.26 6.63 -2.42
C MET A 79 -11.30 5.94 -3.78
N SER A 80 -12.35 5.17 -4.09
CA SER A 80 -12.58 4.65 -5.45
C SER A 80 -12.69 5.79 -6.48
N GLN A 81 -13.33 6.90 -6.12
CA GLN A 81 -13.47 8.07 -6.99
C GLN A 81 -12.14 8.81 -7.15
N VAL A 82 -11.42 9.03 -6.05
CA VAL A 82 -10.08 9.64 -6.08
C VAL A 82 -9.13 8.80 -6.95
N CYS A 83 -9.11 7.48 -6.76
CA CYS A 83 -8.29 6.57 -7.57
C CYS A 83 -8.73 6.51 -9.04
N GLY A 84 -10.03 6.60 -9.32
CA GLY A 84 -10.53 6.67 -10.69
C GLY A 84 -10.09 7.95 -11.39
N LEU A 85 -10.13 9.10 -10.70
CA LEU A 85 -9.59 10.36 -11.21
C LEU A 85 -8.06 10.27 -11.42
N ALA A 86 -7.32 9.73 -10.45
CA ALA A 86 -5.86 9.60 -10.52
C ALA A 86 -5.39 8.75 -11.71
N ARG A 87 -6.16 7.72 -12.06
CA ARG A 87 -5.87 6.80 -13.18
C ARG A 87 -6.45 7.26 -14.52
N GLY A 88 -7.21 8.35 -14.55
CA GLY A 88 -7.93 8.80 -15.74
C GLY A 88 -9.10 7.89 -16.15
N GLU A 89 -9.54 7.00 -15.27
CA GLU A 89 -10.67 6.09 -15.50
C GLU A 89 -12.03 6.78 -15.25
N LEU A 90 -12.02 7.87 -14.46
CA LEU A 90 -13.20 8.69 -14.19
C LEU A 90 -12.97 10.14 -14.64
N THR A 91 -14.04 10.73 -15.15
CA THR A 91 -14.14 12.16 -15.47
C THR A 91 -14.66 12.95 -14.27
N GLN A 92 -14.42 14.27 -14.27
CA GLN A 92 -14.99 15.15 -13.24
C GLN A 92 -16.52 15.10 -13.21
N GLY A 93 -17.17 14.96 -14.38
CA GLY A 93 -18.62 14.84 -14.47
C GLY A 93 -19.16 13.62 -13.72
N GLN A 94 -18.53 12.45 -13.88
CA GLN A 94 -18.92 11.23 -13.17
C GLN A 94 -18.76 11.37 -11.65
N VAL A 95 -17.67 12.00 -11.20
CA VAL A 95 -17.46 12.26 -9.77
C VAL A 95 -18.48 13.27 -9.22
N ASN A 96 -18.83 14.29 -9.99
CA ASN A 96 -19.88 15.24 -9.63
C ASN A 96 -21.25 14.54 -9.50
N THR A 97 -21.56 13.58 -10.37
CA THR A 97 -22.77 12.75 -10.24
C THR A 97 -22.74 11.92 -8.94
N PHE A 98 -21.61 11.29 -8.62
CA PHE A 98 -21.45 10.56 -7.36
C PHE A 98 -21.66 11.46 -6.13
N LEU A 99 -21.11 12.67 -6.15
CA LEU A 99 -21.31 13.66 -5.08
C LEU A 99 -22.79 14.08 -4.97
N GLY A 100 -23.46 14.33 -6.09
CA GLY A 100 -24.88 14.66 -6.12
C GLY A 100 -25.79 13.55 -5.58
N GLN A 101 -25.47 12.27 -5.85
CA GLN A 101 -26.17 11.12 -5.26
C GLN A 101 -26.07 11.07 -3.73
N ARG A 102 -25.06 11.72 -3.16
CA ARG A 102 -24.84 11.85 -1.71
C ARG A 102 -25.30 13.20 -1.17
N SER A 103 -26.09 13.96 -1.94
CA SER A 103 -26.58 15.30 -1.58
C SER A 103 -25.45 16.31 -1.31
N ILE A 104 -24.30 16.13 -1.96
CA ILE A 104 -23.16 17.05 -1.88
C ILE A 104 -23.09 17.85 -3.18
N ASP A 105 -23.14 19.18 -3.07
CA ASP A 105 -23.00 20.09 -4.20
C ASP A 105 -21.51 20.33 -4.53
N PRO A 106 -20.99 19.84 -5.67
CA PRO A 106 -19.58 19.98 -6.02
C PRO A 106 -19.14 21.45 -6.18
N ALA A 107 -20.06 22.35 -6.56
CA ALA A 107 -19.74 23.76 -6.77
C ALA A 107 -19.51 24.52 -5.45
N LYS A 108 -20.02 23.99 -4.34
CA LYS A 108 -19.87 24.56 -2.99
C LYS A 108 -18.69 23.97 -2.22
N LEU A 109 -18.06 22.90 -2.72
CA LEU A 109 -16.90 22.31 -2.08
C LEU A 109 -15.66 23.20 -2.29
N PRO A 110 -14.93 23.54 -1.22
CA PRO A 110 -13.69 24.29 -1.38
C PRO A 110 -12.64 23.39 -2.04
N LYS A 111 -11.80 23.99 -2.89
CA LYS A 111 -10.73 23.29 -3.62
C LYS A 111 -9.57 22.86 -2.72
N THR A 112 -9.49 23.38 -1.49
CA THR A 112 -8.45 23.07 -0.50
C THR A 112 -9.03 23.04 0.91
N GLY A 113 -8.37 22.34 1.82
CA GLY A 113 -8.69 22.36 3.26
C GLY A 113 -9.92 21.55 3.67
N ASN A 114 -10.67 20.98 2.72
CA ASN A 114 -11.76 20.05 3.02
C ASN A 114 -11.36 18.62 2.64
N PRO A 115 -11.80 17.59 3.40
CA PRO A 115 -11.51 16.20 3.07
C PRO A 115 -11.89 15.81 1.63
N LEU A 116 -13.00 16.35 1.11
CA LEU A 116 -13.49 16.07 -0.24
C LEU A 116 -12.84 16.93 -1.33
N SER A 117 -11.94 17.86 -0.98
CA SER A 117 -11.28 18.74 -1.96
C SER A 117 -10.59 17.95 -3.08
N LEU A 118 -10.03 16.77 -2.77
CA LEU A 118 -9.38 15.91 -3.76
C LEU A 118 -10.31 15.45 -4.89
N LEU A 119 -11.63 15.47 -4.69
CA LEU A 119 -12.61 15.06 -5.70
C LEU A 119 -12.95 16.19 -6.69
N VAL A 120 -12.64 17.44 -6.37
CA VAL A 120 -13.11 18.61 -7.14
C VAL A 120 -12.00 19.60 -7.53
N ASN A 121 -10.80 19.48 -6.96
CA ASN A 121 -9.74 20.46 -7.15
C ASN A 121 -8.92 20.30 -8.45
N GLY A 122 -9.06 19.16 -9.14
CA GLY A 122 -8.31 18.86 -10.37
C GLY A 122 -6.82 18.55 -10.17
N ASP A 123 -6.34 18.48 -8.92
CA ASP A 123 -4.94 18.20 -8.61
C ASP A 123 -4.62 16.72 -8.80
N LYS A 124 -4.16 16.38 -10.00
CA LYS A 124 -3.79 15.01 -10.37
C LYS A 124 -2.66 14.46 -9.51
N THR A 125 -1.69 15.29 -9.14
CA THR A 125 -0.55 14.86 -8.33
C THR A 125 -1.03 14.42 -6.95
N SER A 126 -1.82 15.23 -6.27
CA SER A 126 -2.38 14.89 -4.95
C SER A 126 -3.34 13.70 -5.03
N GLN A 127 -4.15 13.58 -6.09
CA GLN A 127 -5.00 12.42 -6.33
C GLN A 127 -4.18 11.13 -6.50
N THR A 128 -3.07 11.18 -7.25
CA THR A 128 -2.16 10.05 -7.44
C THR A 128 -1.49 9.63 -6.14
N ILE A 129 -0.99 10.57 -5.34
CA ILE A 129 -0.38 10.30 -4.03
C ILE A 129 -1.41 9.64 -3.09
N ALA A 130 -2.61 10.23 -2.98
CA ALA A 130 -3.70 9.71 -2.17
C ALA A 130 -4.11 8.30 -2.59
N CYS A 131 -4.23 8.05 -3.89
CA CYS A 131 -4.57 6.72 -4.40
C CYS A 131 -3.47 5.70 -4.11
N ALA A 132 -2.20 6.05 -4.33
CA ALA A 132 -1.07 5.17 -4.06
C ALA A 132 -0.99 4.80 -2.57
N ALA A 133 -1.10 5.79 -1.68
CA ALA A 133 -1.06 5.55 -0.24
C ALA A 133 -2.25 4.69 0.24
N TYR A 134 -3.45 4.96 -0.29
CA TYR A 134 -4.64 4.18 0.02
C TYR A 134 -4.50 2.71 -0.41
N LEU A 135 -4.03 2.47 -1.64
CA LEU A 135 -3.78 1.11 -2.13
C LEU A 135 -2.69 0.43 -1.29
N ALA A 136 -1.55 1.07 -1.07
CA ALA A 136 -0.44 0.51 -0.30
C ALA A 136 -0.87 0.05 1.09
N THR A 137 -1.71 0.82 1.76
CA THR A 137 -2.18 0.50 3.10
C THR A 137 -3.37 -0.47 3.12
N SER A 138 -4.09 -0.66 2.01
CA SER A 138 -5.30 -1.51 1.94
C SER A 138 -5.06 -2.99 2.24
N VAL A 139 -3.84 -3.49 2.01
CA VAL A 139 -3.45 -4.88 2.30
C VAL A 139 -2.98 -5.09 3.73
N MET A 140 -2.81 -4.01 4.48
CA MET A 140 -2.36 -4.02 5.88
C MET A 140 -3.53 -3.79 6.85
N LEU A 141 -4.76 -3.86 6.36
CA LEU A 141 -5.97 -3.67 7.14
C LEU A 141 -6.80 -4.95 7.14
N ALA A 142 -7.51 -5.16 8.26
CA ALA A 142 -8.46 -6.26 8.39
C ALA A 142 -9.53 -6.18 7.30
N PRO A 143 -9.76 -7.26 6.54
CA PRO A 143 -10.87 -7.32 5.62
C PRO A 143 -12.19 -7.53 6.37
N ASP A 144 -13.27 -6.99 5.83
CA ASP A 144 -14.62 -7.41 6.23
C ASP A 144 -14.93 -8.76 5.58
N ALA A 145 -14.99 -9.82 6.39
CA ALA A 145 -15.27 -11.16 5.90
C ALA A 145 -16.64 -11.27 5.23
N ASN A 146 -17.62 -10.44 5.63
CA ASN A 146 -18.97 -10.49 5.08
C ASN A 146 -19.01 -10.08 3.61
N GLU A 147 -18.05 -9.28 3.14
CA GLU A 147 -17.93 -8.91 1.72
C GLU A 147 -17.63 -10.10 0.81
N TYR A 148 -17.13 -11.21 1.37
CA TYR A 148 -16.72 -12.40 0.62
C TYR A 148 -17.58 -13.63 0.97
N MET A 149 -18.73 -13.41 1.61
CA MET A 149 -19.67 -14.46 1.99
C MET A 149 -21.02 -14.24 1.31
N LYS A 150 -21.64 -15.33 0.86
CA LYS A 150 -22.98 -15.35 0.26
C LYS A 150 -23.86 -16.38 0.94
N SER A 151 -25.11 -16.01 1.20
CA SER A 151 -26.13 -16.93 1.70
C SER A 151 -26.62 -17.82 0.56
N VAL A 152 -26.51 -19.13 0.73
CA VAL A 152 -27.03 -20.13 -0.21
C VAL A 152 -28.11 -20.94 0.48
N ALA A 153 -29.30 -20.98 -0.12
CA ALA A 153 -30.36 -21.85 0.35
C ALA A 153 -30.00 -23.30 0.04
N ILE A 154 -30.02 -24.15 1.07
CA ILE A 154 -29.96 -25.59 0.94
C ILE A 154 -31.30 -26.19 1.35
N THR A 155 -31.76 -27.10 0.51
CA THR A 155 -32.90 -27.95 0.82
C THR A 155 -32.35 -29.22 1.44
N GLU A 156 -32.41 -29.33 2.76
CA GLU A 156 -32.08 -30.58 3.43
C GLU A 156 -33.13 -31.63 3.05
N LYS A 157 -32.71 -32.67 2.32
CA LYS A 157 -33.54 -33.86 2.17
C LYS A 157 -33.59 -34.56 3.53
N ALA A 158 -34.79 -34.65 4.11
CA ALA A 158 -35.00 -35.35 5.37
C ALA A 158 -34.40 -36.78 5.30
N PRO A 159 -33.75 -37.27 6.38
CA PRO A 159 -33.20 -38.62 6.40
C PRO A 159 -34.30 -39.64 6.09
N ALA A 160 -34.01 -40.53 5.14
CA ALA A 160 -34.88 -41.63 4.73
C ALA A 160 -34.94 -42.70 5.82
N GLY A 161 -35.63 -42.40 6.91
CA GLY A 161 -35.81 -43.32 8.03
C GLY A 161 -36.79 -42.71 9.02
N LYS A 162 -38.01 -43.23 9.05
CA LYS A 162 -39.19 -42.81 9.84
C LYS A 162 -40.14 -41.82 9.17
N ALA A 163 -40.53 -42.06 7.92
CA ALA A 163 -41.77 -41.51 7.40
C ALA A 163 -42.95 -42.38 7.85
N LYS A 164 -43.86 -41.84 8.67
CA LYS A 164 -45.21 -42.40 8.83
C LYS A 164 -45.93 -42.29 7.48
N PRO A 165 -46.70 -43.30 7.03
CA PRO A 165 -47.50 -43.18 5.81
C PRO A 165 -48.49 -42.01 5.95
N GLY A 166 -48.37 -40.99 5.09
CA GLY A 166 -49.32 -39.87 5.02
C GLY A 166 -48.78 -38.48 5.39
N ALA A 167 -47.54 -38.34 5.88
CA ALA A 167 -46.94 -37.02 6.14
C ALA A 167 -46.25 -36.45 4.89
N LYS A 168 -46.73 -35.31 4.38
CA LYS A 168 -46.01 -34.52 3.36
C LYS A 168 -44.67 -34.07 3.97
N PRO A 169 -43.52 -34.32 3.32
CA PRO A 169 -42.26 -33.76 3.79
C PRO A 169 -42.27 -32.24 3.56
N GLU A 170 -42.46 -31.47 4.62
CA GLU A 170 -42.16 -30.04 4.61
C GLU A 170 -40.63 -29.87 4.63
N ALA A 171 -40.04 -29.75 3.44
CA ALA A 171 -38.65 -29.34 3.33
C ALA A 171 -38.52 -27.89 3.82
N LYS A 172 -37.94 -27.69 5.02
CA LYS A 172 -37.60 -26.35 5.49
C LYS A 172 -36.38 -25.85 4.72
N PRO A 173 -36.46 -24.73 3.98
CA PRO A 173 -35.28 -24.13 3.38
C PRO A 173 -34.38 -23.60 4.51
N SER A 174 -33.18 -24.16 4.61
CA SER A 174 -32.12 -23.64 5.49
C SER A 174 -31.15 -22.80 4.64
N THR A 175 -30.54 -21.77 5.22
CA THR A 175 -29.52 -20.97 4.54
C THR A 175 -28.16 -21.23 5.16
N VAL A 176 -27.15 -21.47 4.32
CA VAL A 176 -25.76 -21.62 4.74
C VAL A 176 -24.91 -20.56 4.07
N GLN A 177 -24.00 -19.96 4.84
CA GLN A 177 -23.01 -19.04 4.33
C GLN A 177 -21.94 -19.81 3.57
N GLN A 178 -21.71 -19.42 2.32
CA GLN A 178 -20.66 -19.95 1.47
C GLN A 178 -19.73 -18.83 1.01
N LEU A 179 -18.50 -19.20 0.69
CA LEU A 179 -17.54 -18.27 0.12
C LEU A 179 -18.03 -17.75 -1.25
N ASP A 180 -18.01 -16.44 -1.44
CA ASP A 180 -18.22 -15.84 -2.76
C ASP A 180 -16.94 -15.91 -3.58
N THR A 181 -16.76 -17.04 -4.26
CA THR A 181 -15.60 -17.29 -5.13
C THR A 181 -15.48 -16.29 -6.28
N LYS A 182 -16.58 -15.66 -6.71
CA LYS A 182 -16.56 -14.63 -7.76
C LYS A 182 -16.07 -13.29 -7.21
N ALA A 183 -16.52 -12.90 -6.02
CA ALA A 183 -15.99 -11.71 -5.36
C ALA A 183 -14.48 -11.86 -5.09
N LEU A 184 -14.06 -13.03 -4.60
CA LEU A 184 -12.66 -13.31 -4.30
C LEU A 184 -11.77 -13.34 -5.55
N SER A 185 -12.23 -13.90 -6.67
CA SER A 185 -11.43 -13.93 -7.90
C SER A 185 -11.13 -12.53 -8.46
N LEU A 186 -11.92 -11.51 -8.08
CA LEU A 186 -11.67 -10.12 -8.43
C LEU A 186 -10.70 -9.43 -7.47
N VAL A 187 -10.70 -9.80 -6.19
CA VAL A 187 -9.99 -9.05 -5.13
C VAL A 187 -8.63 -9.66 -4.77
N LEU A 188 -8.49 -10.99 -4.74
CA LEU A 188 -7.23 -11.64 -4.36
C LEU A 188 -6.05 -11.29 -5.29
N PRO A 189 -6.22 -11.25 -6.64
CA PRO A 189 -5.17 -10.78 -7.54
C PRO A 189 -4.67 -9.37 -7.20
N VAL A 190 -5.60 -8.47 -6.87
CA VAL A 190 -5.29 -7.07 -6.53
C VAL A 190 -4.54 -6.99 -5.22
N LYS A 191 -4.99 -7.72 -4.17
CA LYS A 191 -4.28 -7.75 -2.88
C LYS A 191 -2.86 -8.29 -3.02
N LEU A 192 -2.66 -9.34 -3.82
CA LEU A 192 -1.34 -9.87 -4.11
C LEU A 192 -0.46 -8.84 -4.86
N ALA A 193 -0.99 -8.23 -5.91
CA ALA A 193 -0.27 -7.23 -6.70
C ALA A 193 0.16 -6.01 -5.86
N VAL A 194 -0.74 -5.52 -4.99
CA VAL A 194 -0.48 -4.44 -4.04
C VAL A 194 0.61 -4.84 -3.02
N ALA A 195 0.54 -6.05 -2.46
CA ALA A 195 1.55 -6.52 -1.52
C ALA A 195 2.94 -6.67 -2.18
N ARG A 196 3.01 -7.14 -3.43
CA ARG A 196 4.25 -7.18 -4.23
C ARG A 196 4.78 -5.78 -4.51
N ALA A 197 3.91 -4.86 -4.94
CA ALA A 197 4.30 -3.47 -5.18
C ALA A 197 4.79 -2.77 -3.89
N ASN A 198 4.21 -3.10 -2.73
CA ASN A 198 4.70 -2.64 -1.45
C ASN A 198 6.12 -3.17 -1.18
N ALA A 199 6.37 -4.47 -1.39
CA ALA A 199 7.70 -5.04 -1.23
C ALA A 199 8.75 -4.33 -2.10
N ASP A 200 8.45 -4.16 -3.39
CA ASP A 200 9.33 -3.49 -4.37
C ASP A 200 9.64 -2.04 -3.98
N ILE A 201 8.60 -1.22 -3.81
CA ILE A 201 8.76 0.22 -3.59
C ILE A 201 9.30 0.51 -2.19
N PHE A 202 8.92 -0.27 -1.18
CA PHE A 202 9.45 -0.05 0.16
C PHE A 202 10.88 -0.51 0.27
N ALA A 203 11.30 -1.57 -0.44
CA ALA A 203 12.72 -1.95 -0.52
C ALA A 203 13.55 -0.80 -1.12
N LEU A 204 13.06 -0.19 -2.20
CA LEU A 204 13.72 0.98 -2.80
C LEU A 204 13.81 2.15 -1.81
N ILE A 205 12.73 2.51 -1.13
CA ILE A 205 12.74 3.56 -0.11
C ILE A 205 13.75 3.21 1.00
N ALA A 206 13.69 1.99 1.54
CA ALA A 206 14.57 1.52 2.60
C ALA A 206 16.05 1.61 2.20
N SER A 207 16.38 1.16 0.99
CA SER A 207 17.73 1.26 0.43
C SER A 207 18.24 2.69 0.34
N GLN A 208 17.33 3.66 0.14
CA GLN A 208 17.68 5.06 0.05
C GLN A 208 17.86 5.69 1.43
N LEU A 209 17.00 5.36 2.39
CA LEU A 209 17.15 5.81 3.78
C LEU A 209 18.45 5.30 4.41
N GLN A 210 18.88 4.07 4.08
CA GLN A 210 20.15 3.51 4.58
C GLN A 210 21.39 4.30 4.18
N ARG A 211 21.33 5.07 3.08
CA ARG A 211 22.45 5.89 2.60
C ARG A 211 22.67 7.15 3.43
N GLU A 212 21.73 7.48 4.32
CA GLU A 212 21.77 8.68 5.16
C GLU A 212 21.69 8.26 6.63
N PRO A 213 22.77 7.72 7.21
CA PRO A 213 22.79 7.29 8.61
C PRO A 213 22.78 8.48 9.57
N GLY A 214 22.28 8.25 10.79
CA GLY A 214 22.34 9.22 11.89
C GLY A 214 21.15 10.18 11.97
N LEU A 215 20.12 10.00 11.14
CA LEU A 215 18.87 10.75 11.26
C LEU A 215 18.07 10.29 12.47
N THR A 216 17.25 11.19 13.02
CA THR A 216 16.23 10.85 14.02
C THR A 216 15.10 10.02 13.39
N LEU A 217 14.30 9.36 14.24
CA LEU A 217 13.13 8.60 13.77
C LEU A 217 12.14 9.48 13.00
N GLY A 218 11.94 10.73 13.44
CA GLY A 218 11.05 11.68 12.79
C GLY A 218 11.54 12.11 11.40
N GLU A 219 12.83 12.34 11.25
CA GLU A 219 13.47 12.68 9.97
C GLU A 219 13.38 11.53 8.98
N TYR A 220 13.67 10.29 9.40
CA TYR A 220 13.48 9.12 8.55
C TYR A 220 12.04 8.95 8.09
N ARG A 221 11.06 9.16 9.00
CA ARG A 221 9.64 9.11 8.64
C ARG A 221 9.28 10.18 7.60
N ASN A 222 9.76 11.41 7.78
CA ASN A 222 9.52 12.51 6.85
C ASN A 222 10.15 12.22 5.48
N GLN A 223 11.38 11.69 5.46
CA GLN A 223 12.06 11.34 4.22
C GLN A 223 11.38 10.17 3.50
N ALA A 224 10.94 9.14 4.23
CA ALA A 224 10.15 8.04 3.68
C ALA A 224 8.85 8.54 3.04
N MET A 225 8.15 9.48 3.71
CA MET A 225 6.94 10.12 3.19
C MET A 225 7.21 10.89 1.89
N GLN A 226 8.29 11.68 1.84
CA GLN A 226 8.68 12.43 0.64
C GLN A 226 9.07 11.49 -0.52
N LEU A 227 9.83 10.44 -0.23
CA LEU A 227 10.20 9.43 -1.23
C LEU A 227 8.96 8.73 -1.78
N PHE A 228 8.05 8.28 -0.93
CA PHE A 228 6.81 7.65 -1.38
C PHE A 228 5.93 8.61 -2.21
N THR A 229 5.84 9.87 -1.80
CA THR A 229 5.13 10.92 -2.55
C THR A 229 5.66 11.06 -3.98
N ARG A 230 6.98 11.11 -4.15
CA ARG A 230 7.63 11.14 -5.48
C ARG A 230 7.43 9.85 -6.27
N LEU A 231 7.44 8.71 -5.57
CA LEU A 231 7.30 7.39 -6.18
C LEU A 231 5.84 6.98 -6.44
N ALA A 232 4.84 7.76 -6.02
CA ALA A 232 3.43 7.40 -6.14
C ALA A 232 2.99 7.02 -7.57
N PRO A 233 3.37 7.73 -8.65
CA PRO A 233 3.03 7.30 -10.01
C PRO A 233 3.66 5.94 -10.36
N VAL A 234 4.92 5.73 -9.99
CA VAL A 234 5.64 4.47 -10.22
C VAL A 234 5.01 3.33 -9.41
N TYR A 235 4.59 3.61 -8.17
CA TYR A 235 3.88 2.65 -7.33
C TYR A 235 2.59 2.15 -8.02
N LEU A 236 1.76 3.05 -8.55
CA LEU A 236 0.54 2.66 -9.26
C LEU A 236 0.83 1.82 -10.52
N GLN A 237 1.88 2.17 -11.26
CA GLN A 237 2.33 1.38 -12.40
C GLN A 237 2.80 -0.02 -11.97
N ARG A 238 3.52 -0.12 -10.86
CA ARG A 238 3.98 -1.39 -10.29
C ARG A 238 2.81 -2.27 -9.85
N VAL A 239 1.79 -1.72 -9.20
CA VAL A 239 0.57 -2.48 -8.87
C VAL A 239 -0.04 -3.10 -10.14
N LYS A 240 -0.15 -2.32 -11.23
CA LYS A 240 -0.66 -2.83 -12.51
C LYS A 240 0.24 -3.92 -13.10
N ALA A 241 1.56 -3.73 -13.08
CA ALA A 241 2.54 -4.67 -13.62
C ALA A 241 2.62 -5.98 -12.81
N GLN A 242 2.32 -5.93 -11.51
CA GLN A 242 2.34 -7.08 -10.60
C GLN A 242 1.02 -7.86 -10.59
N MET A 243 0.04 -7.48 -11.41
CA MET A 243 -1.22 -8.22 -11.54
C MET A 243 -0.94 -9.65 -12.02
N PRO A 244 -1.32 -10.67 -11.23
CA PRO A 244 -1.06 -12.05 -11.61
C PRO A 244 -1.95 -12.46 -12.78
N ASN A 245 -1.37 -13.15 -13.77
CA ASN A 245 -2.10 -13.69 -14.92
C ASN A 245 -2.13 -15.22 -14.85
N GLY A 246 -3.30 -15.83 -15.00
CA GLY A 246 -3.47 -17.28 -14.97
C GLY A 246 -3.21 -17.95 -13.61
N VAL A 247 -3.13 -17.18 -12.52
CA VAL A 247 -2.90 -17.70 -11.17
C VAL A 247 -4.22 -18.15 -10.54
N ARG A 248 -4.25 -19.37 -10.02
CA ARG A 248 -5.36 -19.89 -9.21
C ARG A 248 -5.09 -19.58 -7.73
N PHE A 249 -6.13 -19.11 -7.04
CA PHE A 249 -6.07 -18.76 -5.63
C PHE A 249 -6.89 -19.72 -4.79
N ASP A 250 -6.29 -20.18 -3.69
CA ASP A 250 -6.94 -21.00 -2.67
C ASP A 250 -6.96 -20.22 -1.34
N VAL A 251 -8.15 -19.92 -0.82
CA VAL A 251 -8.31 -19.25 0.49
C VAL A 251 -8.08 -20.29 1.60
N VAL A 252 -7.12 -20.02 2.47
CA VAL A 252 -6.75 -20.86 3.61
C VAL A 252 -7.54 -20.46 4.85
N ARG A 253 -7.71 -19.16 5.08
CA ARG A 253 -8.41 -18.60 6.23
C ARG A 253 -9.03 -17.26 5.89
N LEU A 254 -10.28 -17.08 6.30
CA LEU A 254 -11.02 -15.82 6.21
C LEU A 254 -11.91 -15.69 7.44
N GLY A 255 -11.86 -14.54 8.12
CA GLY A 255 -12.66 -14.28 9.32
C GLY A 255 -11.79 -13.91 10.52
N GLY A 256 -12.42 -13.34 11.56
CA GLY A 256 -11.69 -12.86 12.75
C GLY A 256 -10.67 -11.77 12.45
N GLY A 257 -10.89 -10.97 11.39
CA GLY A 257 -9.95 -9.97 10.90
C GLY A 257 -8.78 -10.52 10.06
N ALA A 258 -8.69 -11.84 9.88
CA ALA A 258 -7.65 -12.47 9.09
C ALA A 258 -8.08 -12.74 7.64
N LEU A 259 -7.10 -12.71 6.73
CA LEU A 259 -7.21 -13.19 5.36
C LEU A 259 -5.89 -13.85 4.96
N VAL A 260 -5.97 -15.14 4.66
CA VAL A 260 -4.84 -15.97 4.26
C VAL A 260 -5.20 -16.72 3.00
N PHE A 261 -4.36 -16.63 1.97
CA PHE A 261 -4.56 -17.34 0.71
C PHE A 261 -3.22 -17.71 0.06
N ARG A 262 -3.26 -18.72 -0.80
CA ARG A 262 -2.11 -19.16 -1.60
C ARG A 262 -2.41 -19.00 -3.08
N GLY A 263 -1.41 -18.64 -3.87
CA GLY A 263 -1.47 -18.65 -5.33
C GLY A 263 -0.72 -19.85 -5.90
N SER A 264 -1.18 -20.37 -7.04
CA SER A 264 -0.49 -21.44 -7.77
C SER A 264 0.89 -21.06 -8.31
N ASP A 265 1.25 -19.77 -8.24
CA ASP A 265 2.56 -19.21 -8.59
C ASP A 265 3.56 -19.19 -7.42
N GLY A 266 3.25 -19.90 -6.33
CA GLY A 266 4.09 -19.97 -5.13
C GLY A 266 3.97 -18.76 -4.21
N SER A 267 2.97 -17.89 -4.43
CA SER A 267 2.66 -16.79 -3.51
C SER A 267 1.90 -17.29 -2.28
N PHE A 268 2.24 -16.74 -1.12
CA PHE A 268 1.52 -16.94 0.15
C PHE A 268 1.28 -15.60 0.80
N PHE A 269 0.01 -15.21 0.90
CA PHE A 269 -0.43 -13.97 1.54
C PHE A 269 -1.05 -14.34 2.89
N ASP A 270 -0.54 -13.75 3.97
CA ASP A 270 -1.03 -13.97 5.33
C ASP A 270 -1.18 -12.62 6.04
N PHE A 271 -2.43 -12.18 6.17
CA PHE A 271 -2.80 -11.12 7.10
C PHE A 271 -3.50 -11.76 8.31
N ASP A 272 -2.90 -11.65 9.48
CA ASP A 272 -3.35 -12.30 10.72
C ASP A 272 -4.30 -11.44 11.59
N GLY A 273 -4.68 -10.26 11.10
CA GLY A 273 -5.42 -9.25 11.86
C GLY A 273 -4.57 -8.03 12.23
N THR A 274 -3.24 -8.20 12.32
CA THR A 274 -2.30 -7.14 12.70
C THR A 274 -1.14 -7.02 11.70
N ASN A 275 -0.58 -8.14 11.28
CA ASN A 275 0.62 -8.21 10.48
C ASN A 275 0.32 -8.80 9.12
N LEU A 276 0.84 -8.13 8.08
CA LEU A 276 0.92 -8.70 6.75
C LEU A 276 2.28 -9.38 6.55
N ARG A 277 2.23 -10.64 6.11
CA ARG A 277 3.34 -11.41 5.55
C ARG A 277 3.03 -11.80 4.11
N LEU A 278 3.99 -11.54 3.22
CA LEU A 278 3.98 -12.03 1.85
C LEU A 278 5.20 -12.91 1.66
N MET A 279 4.98 -14.18 1.34
CA MET A 279 6.03 -15.06 0.84
C MET A 279 5.88 -15.28 -0.66
N GLN A 280 7.01 -15.38 -1.33
CA GLN A 280 7.09 -15.73 -2.74
C GLN A 280 8.14 -16.82 -2.89
N SER A 281 7.71 -18.03 -3.26
CA SER A 281 8.60 -19.19 -3.40
C SER A 281 9.46 -19.40 -2.13
N ASP A 282 8.79 -19.43 -0.98
CA ASP A 282 9.37 -19.58 0.36
C ASP A 282 10.31 -18.45 0.84
N VAL A 283 10.44 -17.37 0.07
CA VAL A 283 11.17 -16.17 0.49
C VAL A 283 10.20 -15.14 1.06
N LEU A 284 10.47 -14.63 2.27
CA LEU A 284 9.69 -13.55 2.88
C LEU A 284 9.96 -12.22 2.16
N TRP A 285 9.02 -11.79 1.32
CA TRP A 285 9.10 -10.56 0.52
C TRP A 285 8.60 -9.33 1.25
N PHE A 286 7.66 -9.48 2.19
CA PHE A 286 7.14 -8.36 2.95
C PHE A 286 6.67 -8.84 4.32
N GLY A 287 7.06 -8.14 5.40
CA GLY A 287 6.67 -8.49 6.76
C GLY A 287 7.87 -8.78 7.64
N GLU A 288 7.66 -8.86 8.96
CA GLU A 288 8.69 -9.21 9.95
C GLU A 288 10.00 -8.40 9.79
N GLY A 289 9.89 -7.10 9.47
CA GLY A 289 11.03 -6.21 9.25
C GLY A 289 11.74 -6.36 7.89
N ARG A 290 11.33 -7.33 7.07
CA ARG A 290 11.96 -7.68 5.79
C ARG A 290 11.21 -7.15 4.58
N LEU A 291 11.98 -6.87 3.55
CA LEU A 291 11.55 -6.40 2.24
C LEU A 291 12.35 -7.16 1.17
N MET A 292 11.67 -7.82 0.24
CA MET A 292 12.29 -8.60 -0.85
C MET A 292 13.34 -9.61 -0.35
N GLY A 293 13.08 -10.28 0.79
CA GLY A 293 13.99 -11.25 1.39
C GLY A 293 15.10 -10.66 2.27
N GLN A 294 15.25 -9.34 2.33
CA GLN A 294 16.36 -8.66 3.00
C GLN A 294 15.91 -7.78 4.16
N GLU A 295 16.81 -7.57 5.11
CA GLU A 295 16.66 -6.57 6.17
C GLU A 295 17.33 -5.27 5.75
N TYR A 296 16.72 -4.15 6.14
CA TYR A 296 17.24 -2.80 5.87
C TYR A 296 17.38 -2.05 7.20
N PRO A 297 18.43 -2.33 7.99
CA PRO A 297 18.68 -1.60 9.23
C PRO A 297 19.01 -0.13 8.93
N LEU A 298 18.32 0.79 9.60
CA LEU A 298 18.62 2.23 9.61
C LEU A 298 19.40 2.54 10.88
N SER A 299 20.49 3.29 10.75
CA SER A 299 21.25 3.78 11.90
C SER A 299 20.60 5.05 12.44
N VAL A 300 19.75 4.91 13.45
CA VAL A 300 18.91 5.99 13.98
C VAL A 300 19.58 6.66 15.16
N ALA A 301 19.67 7.99 15.14
CA ALA A 301 19.94 8.80 16.34
C ALA A 301 18.70 8.74 17.25
N TYR A 302 18.64 7.70 18.07
CA TYR A 302 17.42 7.33 18.81
C TYR A 302 17.32 8.08 20.15
N PHE A 303 18.45 8.34 20.79
CA PHE A 303 18.52 9.06 22.05
C PHE A 303 19.14 10.43 21.84
N ASP A 304 18.66 11.40 22.63
CA ASP A 304 19.30 12.70 22.75
C ASP A 304 20.72 12.55 23.33
N ALA A 305 21.59 13.50 22.98
CA ALA A 305 22.98 13.54 23.45
C ALA A 305 23.09 13.56 24.99
N SER A 306 22.04 14.00 25.69
CA SER A 306 21.95 14.00 27.16
C SER A 306 22.00 12.62 27.80
N VAL A 307 21.75 11.55 27.05
CA VAL A 307 21.81 10.17 27.56
C VAL A 307 23.25 9.67 27.68
N GLN A 308 24.17 10.19 26.87
CA GLN A 308 25.54 9.66 26.78
C GLN A 308 26.34 9.73 28.10
N PRO A 309 26.27 10.81 28.89
CA PRO A 309 26.93 10.86 30.20
C PRO A 309 26.41 9.81 31.20
N LEU A 310 25.17 9.35 31.04
CA LEU A 310 24.57 8.33 31.92
C LEU A 310 25.08 6.91 31.64
N LEU A 311 25.75 6.71 30.50
CA LEU A 311 26.28 5.41 30.09
C LEU A 311 27.74 5.20 30.51
N VAL A 312 28.42 6.25 31.00
CA VAL A 312 29.80 6.13 31.47
C VAL A 312 29.79 5.49 32.86
N PRO A 313 30.49 4.35 33.08
CA PRO A 313 30.53 3.70 34.38
C PRO A 313 31.07 4.65 35.46
N ALA A 314 30.42 4.68 36.64
CA ALA A 314 30.94 5.42 37.77
C ALA A 314 32.35 4.91 38.11
N LYS A 315 33.34 5.80 38.13
CA LYS A 315 34.67 5.48 38.63
C LYS A 315 34.54 5.25 40.15
N HIS A 316 34.64 4.00 40.58
CA HIS A 316 34.84 3.62 41.98
C HIS A 316 36.33 3.62 42.31
#